data_AF-A0A1J5WDN2-F1
#
_entry.id   AF-A0A1J5WDN2-F1
#
_cell.length_a   1.000
_cell.length_b   1.000
_cell.length_c   1.000
_cell.angle_alpha   90.00
_cell.angle_beta   90.00
_cell.angle_gamma   90.00
#
_symmetry.space_group_name_H-M   'P 1'
#
loop_
_entity.id
_entity.type
_entity.pdbx_description
1 polymer ?
#
loop_
_entity_poly.entity_id
_entity_poly.type
_entity_poly.pdbx_seq_one_letter_code
_entity_poly.pdbx_strand_id
1 'polypeptide(L)'
;MRSYSEQNDGYAWILNLVDTNTKLVMVGVLKTQGWRELAKLFGSPRLLHTNNETKFKNETVTGLCASYGTRQIHGKAQRPQSQGQIERANQTLKRKLRAAVTITAALERWIDCLHGAVAGYNRCMQKTTGARPL
;
A
#
# COMPACT_ATOMS: atom_id res chain seq x y z
N MET A 1 10.12 3.99 7.76
CA MET A 1 10.34 2.61 7.29
C MET A 1 11.77 2.44 6.80
N ARG A 2 12.25 3.24 5.83
CA ARG A 2 13.63 3.13 5.30
C ARG A 2 14.75 3.14 6.35
N SER A 3 14.66 3.99 7.38
CA SER A 3 15.63 4.03 8.49
C SER A 3 15.68 2.75 9.34
N TYR A 4 14.68 1.87 9.20
CA TYR A 4 14.54 0.63 9.95
C TYR A 4 14.73 -0.61 9.05
N SER A 5 15.26 -0.45 7.83
CA SER A 5 15.32 -1.55 6.87
C SER A 5 16.21 -2.70 7.34
N GLU A 6 17.32 -2.42 8.01
CA GLU A 6 18.23 -3.45 8.54
C GLU A 6 17.51 -4.35 9.55
N GLN A 7 16.73 -3.77 10.46
CA GLN A 7 15.91 -4.50 11.42
C GLN A 7 14.74 -5.26 10.75
N ASN A 8 14.46 -5.03 9.46
CA ASN A 8 13.29 -5.56 8.76
C ASN A 8 13.69 -6.28 7.46
N ASP A 9 14.77 -7.06 7.47
CA ASP A 9 15.25 -7.90 6.34
C ASP A 9 15.53 -7.14 5.03
N GLY A 10 15.84 -5.86 5.15
CA GLY A 10 16.03 -4.95 4.01
C GLY A 10 14.72 -4.43 3.42
N TYR A 11 13.55 -4.78 3.95
CA TYR A 11 12.29 -4.17 3.55
C TYR A 11 12.25 -2.72 4.03
N ALA A 12 11.94 -1.81 3.12
CA ALA A 12 11.92 -0.37 3.38
C ALA A 12 10.59 0.29 3.03
N TRP A 13 9.72 -0.44 2.32
CA TRP A 13 8.48 0.10 1.76
C TRP A 13 7.32 -0.86 2.00
N ILE A 14 6.14 -0.27 2.21
CA ILE A 14 4.86 -0.97 2.16
C ILE A 14 4.10 -0.38 0.98
N LEU A 15 3.69 -1.25 0.05
CA LEU A 15 2.70 -0.93 -0.96
C LEU A 15 1.31 -1.25 -0.41
N ASN A 16 0.42 -0.27 -0.40
CA ASN A 16 -0.98 -0.48 -0.07
C ASN A 16 -1.80 -0.48 -1.35
N LEU A 17 -2.53 -1.57 -1.56
CA LEU A 17 -3.56 -1.69 -2.58
C LEU A 17 -4.91 -1.57 -1.87
N VAL A 18 -5.77 -0.69 -2.37
CA VAL A 18 -7.09 -0.45 -1.77
C VAL A 18 -8.15 -0.63 -2.83
N ASP A 19 -9.03 -1.59 -2.60
CA ASP A 19 -10.25 -1.72 -3.39
C ASP A 19 -11.19 -0.56 -3.05
N THR A 20 -11.57 0.23 -4.06
CA THR A 20 -12.36 1.45 -3.84
C THR A 20 -13.83 1.16 -3.54
N ASN A 21 -14.33 -0.04 -3.79
CA ASN A 21 -15.71 -0.42 -3.53
C ASN A 21 -15.87 -0.94 -2.10
N THR A 22 -15.14 -2.00 -1.77
CA THR A 22 -15.17 -2.74 -0.49
C THR A 22 -14.31 -2.12 0.60
N LYS A 23 -13.35 -1.27 0.23
CA LYS A 23 -12.27 -0.76 1.11
C LYS A 23 -11.32 -1.86 1.59
N LEU A 24 -11.29 -3.01 0.91
CA LEU A 24 -10.33 -4.06 1.21
C LEU A 24 -8.91 -3.54 0.99
N VAL A 25 -8.08 -3.67 2.02
CA VAL A 25 -6.65 -3.35 1.94
C VAL A 25 -5.87 -4.64 1.76
N MET A 26 -5.09 -4.69 0.70
CA MET A 26 -4.01 -5.66 0.52
C MET A 26 -2.69 -4.92 0.63
N VAL A 27 -1.69 -5.55 1.24
CA VAL A 27 -0.38 -4.94 1.40
C VAL A 27 0.72 -5.82 0.83
N GLY A 28 1.76 -5.19 0.34
CA GLY A 28 2.99 -5.83 -0.10
C GLY A 28 4.18 -5.13 0.54
N VAL A 29 5.18 -5.90 0.97
CA VAL A 29 6.45 -5.34 1.45
C VAL A 29 7.46 -5.34 0.31
N LEU A 30 8.23 -4.25 0.20
CA LEU A 30 9.22 -4.09 -0.87
C LEU A 30 10.55 -3.61 -0.30
N LYS A 31 11.64 -4.12 -0.87
CA LYS A 31 12.99 -3.61 -0.61
C LYS A 31 13.24 -2.35 -1.43
N THR A 32 12.67 -2.28 -2.63
CA THR A 32 12.78 -1.14 -3.56
C THR A 32 11.39 -0.64 -3.99
N GLN A 33 11.32 0.50 -4.66
CA GLN A 33 10.05 0.99 -5.25
C GLN A 33 9.91 0.60 -6.72
N GLY A 34 10.61 -0.45 -7.15
CA GLY A 34 10.67 -0.87 -8.55
C GLY A 34 9.38 -1.56 -9.00
N TRP A 35 8.91 -1.23 -10.20
CA TRP A 35 7.74 -1.86 -10.82
C TRP A 35 7.84 -3.39 -10.92
N ARG A 36 9.06 -3.93 -11.10
CA ARG A 36 9.28 -5.38 -11.14
C ARG A 36 8.89 -6.08 -9.84
N GLU A 37 9.15 -5.49 -8.68
CA GLU A 37 8.71 -6.07 -7.39
C GLU A 37 7.20 -5.93 -7.23
N LEU A 38 6.61 -4.83 -7.70
CA LEU A 38 5.15 -4.62 -7.69
C LEU A 38 4.43 -5.70 -8.50
N ALA A 39 4.89 -5.95 -9.73
CA ALA A 39 4.31 -6.95 -10.62
C ALA A 39 4.42 -8.38 -10.06
N LYS A 40 5.49 -8.70 -9.32
CA LYS A 40 5.64 -10.01 -8.66
C LYS A 40 4.61 -10.24 -7.55
N LEU A 41 4.24 -9.20 -6.81
CA LEU A 41 3.32 -9.32 -5.66
C LEU A 41 1.86 -9.39 -6.07
N PHE A 42 1.46 -8.65 -7.10
CA PHE A 42 0.05 -8.45 -7.46
C PHE A 42 -0.29 -8.89 -8.88
N GLY A 43 0.67 -9.49 -9.59
CA GLY A 43 0.54 -9.78 -11.00
C GLY A 43 0.51 -8.49 -11.84
N SER A 44 -0.18 -8.56 -12.98
CA SER A 44 -0.45 -7.37 -13.80
C SER A 44 -1.84 -6.81 -13.50
N PRO A 45 -1.96 -5.73 -12.70
CA PRO A 45 -3.24 -5.09 -12.49
C PRO A 45 -3.71 -4.46 -13.80
N ARG A 46 -5.03 -4.54 -14.09
CA ARG A 46 -5.62 -3.85 -15.26
C ARG A 46 -5.51 -2.33 -15.12
N LEU A 47 -5.57 -1.83 -13.89
CA LEU A 47 -5.54 -0.41 -13.58
C LEU A 47 -4.61 -0.16 -12.38
N LEU A 48 -3.60 0.70 -12.56
CA LEU A 48 -2.72 1.13 -11.49
C LEU A 48 -2.91 2.61 -11.23
N HIS A 49 -3.40 2.97 -10.04
CA HIS A 49 -3.50 4.38 -9.65
C HIS A 49 -2.28 4.77 -8.82
N THR A 50 -1.39 5.57 -9.39
CA THR A 50 -0.19 6.09 -8.69
C THR A 50 -0.36 7.57 -8.37
N ASN A 51 0.28 8.02 -7.30
CA ASN A 51 0.41 9.45 -7.03
C ASN A 51 1.38 10.09 -8.03
N ASN A 52 1.41 11.43 -8.07
CA ASN A 52 2.20 12.20 -9.04
C ASN A 52 3.70 12.27 -8.71
N GLU A 53 4.21 11.39 -7.84
CA GLU A 53 5.62 11.39 -7.49
C GLU A 53 6.48 10.96 -8.69
N THR A 54 7.59 11.66 -8.90
CA THR A 54 8.46 11.53 -10.09
C THR A 54 8.93 10.09 -10.33
N LYS A 55 9.09 9.31 -9.25
CA LYS A 55 9.47 7.89 -9.30
C LYS A 55 8.48 6.98 -10.01
N PHE A 56 7.21 7.37 -10.10
CA PHE A 56 6.17 6.66 -10.85
C PHE A 56 5.86 7.32 -12.19
N LYS A 57 6.49 8.47 -12.47
CA LYS A 57 6.45 9.22 -13.73
C LYS A 57 7.78 9.08 -14.48
N ASN A 58 8.16 7.85 -14.81
CA ASN A 58 9.32 7.62 -15.67
C ASN A 58 8.96 6.65 -16.80
N GLU A 59 9.74 6.71 -17.87
CA GLU A 59 9.56 5.88 -19.07
C GLU A 59 9.69 4.39 -18.73
N THR A 60 10.52 4.03 -17.77
CA THR A 60 10.68 2.65 -17.30
C THR A 60 9.38 2.09 -16.74
N VAL A 61 8.72 2.80 -15.83
CA VAL A 61 7.44 2.40 -15.23
C VAL A 61 6.34 2.41 -16.27
N THR A 62 6.31 3.42 -17.15
CA THR A 62 5.32 3.52 -18.23
C THR A 62 5.45 2.36 -19.23
N GLY A 63 6.67 2.07 -19.70
CA GLY A 63 6.95 1.00 -20.64
C GLY A 63 6.71 -0.38 -20.03
N LEU A 64 7.00 -0.55 -18.74
CA LEU A 64 6.63 -1.78 -18.04
C LEU A 64 5.10 -1.88 -17.88
N CYS A 65 4.39 -0.84 -17.49
CA CYS A 65 2.92 -0.90 -17.42
C CYS A 65 2.33 -1.30 -18.79
N ALA A 66 2.85 -0.74 -19.88
CA ALA A 66 2.46 -1.10 -21.25
C ALA A 66 2.74 -2.58 -21.57
N SER A 67 3.93 -3.10 -21.25
CA SER A 67 4.28 -4.50 -21.53
C SER A 67 3.44 -5.51 -20.75
N TYR A 68 2.97 -5.13 -19.57
CA TYR A 68 2.09 -5.95 -18.74
C TYR A 68 0.59 -5.73 -19.04
N GLY A 69 0.22 -4.80 -19.93
CA GLY A 69 -1.18 -4.45 -20.20
C GLY A 69 -1.87 -3.70 -19.04
N THR A 70 -1.09 -3.10 -18.14
CA THR A 70 -1.56 -2.28 -17.04
C THR A 70 -1.81 -0.85 -17.52
N ARG A 71 -3.04 -0.37 -17.37
CA ARG A 71 -3.33 1.05 -17.55
C ARG A 71 -2.89 1.83 -16.30
N GLN A 72 -1.82 2.60 -16.41
CA GLN A 72 -1.41 3.49 -15.34
C GLN A 72 -2.25 4.78 -15.38
N ILE A 73 -2.94 5.08 -14.28
CA ILE A 73 -3.58 6.37 -14.05
C ILE A 73 -2.72 7.12 -13.04
N HIS A 74 -2.28 8.30 -13.39
CA HIS A 74 -1.67 9.21 -12.44
C HIS A 74 -2.80 10.03 -11.81
N GLY A 75 -2.81 10.12 -10.47
CA GLY A 75 -3.75 10.98 -9.78
C GLY A 75 -3.67 12.40 -10.34
N LYS A 76 -4.73 12.91 -10.94
CA LYS A 76 -4.83 14.33 -11.28
C LYS A 76 -4.70 15.10 -9.95
N ALA A 77 -3.92 16.19 -9.91
CA ALA A 77 -3.81 17.05 -8.72
C ALA A 77 -5.17 17.55 -8.17
N GLN A 78 -6.25 17.34 -8.93
CA GLN A 78 -7.62 17.75 -8.66
C GLN A 78 -8.62 16.60 -8.45
N ARG A 79 -8.21 15.34 -8.21
CA ARG A 79 -9.14 14.25 -7.82
C ARG A 79 -8.96 13.81 -6.36
N PRO A 80 -9.34 14.68 -5.39
CA PRO A 80 -9.14 14.44 -3.96
C PRO A 80 -9.91 13.22 -3.42
N GLN A 81 -10.90 12.70 -4.15
CA GLN A 81 -11.75 11.62 -3.63
C GLN A 81 -11.02 10.26 -3.59
N SER A 82 -10.41 9.85 -4.70
CA SER A 82 -9.59 8.62 -4.78
C SER A 82 -8.27 8.77 -4.03
N GLN A 83 -7.67 9.95 -4.11
CA GLN A 83 -6.43 10.26 -3.40
C GLN A 83 -6.65 10.31 -1.88
N GLY A 84 -7.76 10.90 -1.43
CA GLY A 84 -8.15 10.90 -0.02
C GLY A 84 -8.52 9.52 0.51
N GLN A 85 -9.00 8.60 -0.34
CA GLN A 85 -9.25 7.21 0.07
C GLN A 85 -7.95 6.47 0.38
N ILE A 86 -6.96 6.53 -0.52
CA ILE A 86 -5.66 5.89 -0.29
C ILE A 86 -4.90 6.56 0.87
N GLU A 87 -4.98 7.89 1.00
CA GLU A 87 -4.37 8.64 2.10
C GLU A 87 -4.97 8.25 3.47
N ARG A 88 -6.31 8.17 3.57
CA ARG A 88 -6.99 7.71 4.79
C ARG A 88 -6.67 6.26 5.14
N ALA A 89 -6.61 5.38 4.14
CA ALA A 89 -6.22 3.98 4.35
C ALA A 89 -4.78 3.90 4.87
N ASN A 90 -3.85 4.61 4.23
CA ASN A 90 -2.45 4.70 4.64
C ASN A 90 -2.31 5.25 6.06
N GLN A 91 -3.04 6.31 6.41
CA GLN A 91 -3.01 6.89 7.76
C GLN A 91 -3.53 5.90 8.81
N THR A 92 -4.66 5.24 8.53
CA THR A 92 -5.26 4.25 9.44
C THR A 92 -4.33 3.05 9.65
N LEU A 93 -3.75 2.52 8.57
CA LEU A 93 -2.82 1.40 8.64
C LEU A 93 -1.56 1.79 9.41
N LYS A 94 -0.98 2.97 9.18
CA LYS A 94 0.14 3.49 9.96
C LYS A 94 -0.18 3.56 11.46
N ARG A 95 -1.39 4.02 11.83
CA ARG A 95 -1.81 4.08 13.24
C ARG A 95 -1.92 2.69 13.85
N LYS A 96 -2.56 1.74 13.16
CA LYS A 96 -2.68 0.35 13.61
C LYS A 96 -1.33 -0.33 13.74
N LEU A 97 -0.42 -0.09 12.79
CA LEU A 97 0.92 -0.65 12.81
C LEU A 97 1.76 -0.10 13.97
N ARG A 98 1.71 1.21 14.23
CA ARG A 98 2.35 1.80 15.41
C ARG A 98 1.81 1.18 16.70
N ALA A 99 0.48 1.09 16.83
CA ALA A 99 -0.13 0.48 17.99
C ALA A 99 0.30 -0.99 18.16
N ALA A 100 0.35 -1.77 17.08
CA ALA A 100 0.81 -3.16 17.11
C ALA A 100 2.27 -3.27 17.59
N VAL A 101 3.18 -2.46 17.01
CA VAL A 101 4.59 -2.44 17.43
C VAL A 101 4.74 -1.99 18.89
N THR A 102 3.97 -1.02 19.36
CA THR A 102 4.02 -0.56 20.76
C THR A 102 3.50 -1.62 21.74
N ILE A 103 2.41 -2.31 21.39
CA ILE A 103 1.82 -3.35 22.25
C ILE A 103 2.71 -4.58 22.29
N THR A 104 3.25 -4.97 21.14
CA THR A 104 4.14 -6.11 21.02
C THR A 104 5.58 -5.64 21.22
N ALA A 105 5.91 -5.17 22.42
CA ALA A 105 7.24 -4.67 22.79
C ALA A 105 8.41 -5.64 22.46
N ALA A 106 8.12 -6.92 22.21
CA ALA A 106 9.06 -7.93 21.75
C ALA A 106 9.34 -7.91 20.23
N LEU A 107 8.51 -7.24 19.42
CA LEU A 107 8.63 -7.13 17.97
C LEU A 107 9.05 -5.69 17.60
N GLU A 108 10.36 -5.45 17.60
CA GLU A 108 10.95 -4.20 17.07
C GLU A 108 10.76 -4.07 15.53
N ARG A 109 10.30 -5.15 14.90
CA ARG A 109 10.19 -5.32 13.45
C ARG A 109 8.75 -5.06 13.02
N TRP A 110 8.55 -4.01 12.23
CA TRP A 110 7.23 -3.67 11.72
C TRP A 110 6.70 -4.70 10.72
N ILE A 111 7.58 -5.50 10.08
CA ILE A 111 7.15 -6.55 9.15
C ILE A 111 6.34 -7.65 9.86
N ASP A 112 6.70 -7.98 11.10
CA ASP A 112 6.04 -9.03 11.88
C ASP A 112 4.65 -8.56 12.37
N CYS A 113 4.52 -7.27 12.64
CA CYS A 113 3.27 -6.63 13.05
C CYS A 113 2.32 -6.34 11.87
N LEU A 114 2.79 -6.39 10.64
CA LEU A 114 2.06 -5.92 9.47
C LEU A 114 0.79 -6.75 9.20
N HIS A 115 0.90 -8.07 9.25
CA HIS A 115 -0.25 -8.96 9.02
C HIS A 115 -1.37 -8.71 10.04
N GLY A 116 -1.02 -8.54 11.32
CA GLY A 116 -1.98 -8.20 12.37
C GLY A 116 -2.64 -6.84 12.14
N ALA A 117 -1.86 -5.83 11.76
CA ALA A 117 -2.37 -4.48 11.48
C ALA A 117 -3.36 -4.46 10.30
N VAL A 118 -3.09 -5.21 9.23
CA VAL A 118 -3.96 -5.31 8.04
C VAL A 118 -5.21 -6.12 8.34
N ALA A 119 -5.08 -7.26 8.99
CA ALA A 119 -6.24 -8.06 9.39
C ALA A 119 -7.14 -7.28 10.37
N GLY A 120 -6.54 -6.50 11.27
CA GLY A 120 -7.24 -5.56 12.13
C GLY A 120 -7.86 -4.39 11.37
N TYR A 121 -7.35 -4.00 10.21
CA TYR A 121 -8.00 -3.00 9.35
C TYR A 121 -9.22 -3.59 8.64
N ASN A 122 -9.06 -4.73 7.97
CA ASN A 122 -10.10 -5.33 7.13
C ASN A 122 -11.29 -5.88 7.93
N ARG A 123 -11.12 -6.16 9.22
CA ARG A 123 -12.22 -6.56 10.13
C ARG A 123 -12.90 -5.39 10.84
N CYS A 124 -12.41 -4.17 10.67
CA CYS A 124 -13.06 -2.99 11.25
C CYS A 124 -14.16 -2.47 10.33
N MET A 125 -15.27 -2.05 10.93
CA MET A 125 -16.35 -1.35 10.23
C MET A 125 -15.81 -0.06 9.60
N GLN A 126 -16.04 0.08 8.30
CA GLN A 126 -15.66 1.28 7.56
C GLN A 126 -16.82 2.26 7.58
N LYS A 127 -16.59 3.47 8.09
CA LYS A 127 -17.62 4.52 8.18
C LYS A 127 -18.27 4.86 6.82
N THR A 128 -17.52 4.69 5.74
CA THR A 128 -17.98 5.05 4.39
C THR A 128 -18.85 3.99 3.72
N THR A 129 -18.69 2.71 4.07
CA THR A 129 -19.47 1.61 3.48
C THR A 129 -20.50 1.03 4.45
N GLY A 130 -20.40 1.33 5.74
CA GLY A 130 -21.25 0.72 6.76
C GLY A 130 -21.00 -0.79 6.91
N ALA A 131 -19.91 -1.31 6.34
CA ALA A 131 -19.59 -2.73 6.31
C ALA A 131 -18.13 -2.97 6.65
N ARG A 132 -17.80 -4.23 6.93
CA ARG A 132 -16.41 -4.70 7.03
C ARG A 132 -15.94 -5.13 5.63
N PRO A 133 -14.72 -4.77 5.22
CA PRO A 133 -14.15 -5.26 3.98
C PRO A 133 -14.03 -6.79 3.88
N LEU A 134 -13.87 -7.46 5.03
CA LEU A 134 -13.86 -8.92 5.21
C LEU A 134 -14.89 -9.36 6.25
#